data_AF-A0A935WK74-F1
#
_entry.id   AF-A0A935WK74-F1
#
_cell.length_a   1.000
_cell.length_b   1.000
_cell.length_c   1.000
_cell.angle_alpha   90.00
_cell.angle_beta   90.00
_cell.angle_gamma   90.00
#
_symmetry.space_group_name_H-M   'P 1'
#
loop_
_entity.id
_entity.type
_entity.pdbx_description
1 polymer ?
#
loop_
_entity_poly.entity_id
_entity_poly.type
_entity_poly.pdbx_seq_one_letter_code
_entity_poly.pdbx_strand_id
1 'polypeptide(L)'
;MKLSDAIRLAGGPKPDVYLGQILVSRLLADSSRIQLRSAFRDSTGAVTGDLPLEEDDEITVFSRTAFRPERYVVVTGAVWKPGRVIYRDGLTLRDAVLQVDGLSGEALLSPRPRSPGCPRTACATAAAWPRPSGCRSTPPTSSTAIPRAATPARRARPRQPPAPPRWCSSPTTTS
;
A
#
# COMPACT_ATOMS: atom_id res chain seq x y z
N MET A 1 16.81 -17.91 28.90
CA MET A 1 17.63 -18.02 27.66
C MET A 1 17.69 -16.64 27.01
N LYS A 2 18.75 -16.26 26.28
CA LYS A 2 18.76 -14.98 25.53
C LYS A 2 18.22 -15.16 24.11
N LEU A 3 17.71 -14.08 23.53
CA LEU A 3 17.26 -14.06 22.13
C LEU A 3 18.35 -14.49 21.14
N SER A 4 19.58 -14.01 21.31
CA SER A 4 20.72 -14.40 20.46
C SER A 4 21.05 -15.89 20.54
N ASP A 5 20.95 -16.48 21.73
CA ASP A 5 21.20 -17.91 21.92
C ASP A 5 20.11 -18.76 21.24
N ALA A 6 18.84 -18.37 21.36
CA ALA A 6 17.73 -19.07 20.70
C ALA A 6 17.89 -19.07 19.16
N ILE A 7 18.30 -17.94 18.58
CA ILE A 7 18.52 -17.84 17.14
C ILE A 7 19.72 -18.70 16.70
N ARG A 8 20.77 -18.77 17.52
CA ARG A 8 21.92 -19.64 17.27
C ARG A 8 21.54 -21.13 17.34
N LEU A 9 20.73 -21.52 18.32
CA LEU A 9 20.21 -22.89 18.43
C LEU A 9 19.31 -23.27 17.26
N ALA A 10 18.59 -22.30 16.68
CA ALA A 10 17.77 -22.50 15.48
C ALA A 10 18.58 -22.63 14.17
N GLY A 11 19.91 -22.57 14.22
CA GLY A 11 20.80 -22.66 13.04
C GLY A 11 21.15 -21.32 12.41
N GLY A 12 20.81 -20.20 13.05
CA GLY A 12 21.10 -18.84 12.59
C GLY A 12 20.08 -18.28 11.59
N PRO A 13 20.18 -16.97 11.28
CA PRO A 13 19.28 -16.33 10.33
C PRO A 13 19.60 -16.76 8.89
N LYS A 14 18.57 -16.83 8.05
CA LYS A 14 18.75 -16.99 6.60
C LYS A 14 19.41 -15.74 5.98
N PRO A 15 20.12 -15.87 4.85
CA PRO A 15 20.76 -14.72 4.19
C PRO A 15 19.76 -13.67 3.67
N ASP A 16 18.49 -14.05 3.48
CA ASP A 16 17.42 -13.17 3.01
C ASP A 16 16.61 -12.53 4.15
N VAL A 17 17.03 -12.69 5.42
CA VAL A 17 16.33 -12.13 6.59
C VAL A 17 16.26 -10.60 6.53
N TYR A 18 15.12 -10.08 6.98
CA TYR A 18 14.92 -8.66 7.21
C TYR A 18 15.58 -8.26 8.54
N LEU A 19 16.67 -7.49 8.46
CA LEU A 19 17.46 -7.10 9.63
C LEU A 19 16.76 -6.05 10.51
N GLY A 20 15.81 -5.30 9.95
CA GLY A 20 15.26 -4.11 10.59
C GLY A 20 14.42 -4.37 11.83
N GLN A 21 13.80 -5.55 11.96
CA GLN A 21 13.01 -5.88 13.14
C GLN A 21 12.78 -7.38 13.30
N ILE A 22 12.83 -7.84 14.55
CA ILE A 22 12.40 -9.14 15.04
C ILE A 22 11.18 -8.88 15.93
N LEU A 23 10.13 -9.67 15.74
CA LEU A 23 8.95 -9.62 16.60
C LEU A 23 9.02 -10.75 17.62
N VAL A 24 8.89 -10.40 18.89
CA VAL A 24 8.74 -11.35 19.99
C VAL A 24 7.35 -11.15 20.58
N SER A 25 6.49 -12.16 20.47
CA SER A 25 5.16 -12.17 21.09
C SER A 25 5.24 -12.93 22.41
N ARG A 26 5.09 -12.22 23.53
CA ARG A 26 5.05 -12.81 24.86
C ARG A 26 3.63 -12.99 25.33
N LEU A 27 3.33 -14.17 25.87
CA LEU A 27 2.07 -14.45 26.56
C LEU A 27 2.22 -14.11 28.05
N LEU A 28 1.39 -13.21 28.56
CA LEU A 28 1.32 -12.93 29.99
C LEU A 28 0.36 -13.89 30.70
N ALA A 29 0.47 -13.96 32.03
CA ALA A 29 -0.39 -14.78 32.87
C ALA A 29 -1.90 -14.42 32.77
N ASP A 30 -2.22 -13.19 32.34
CA ASP A 30 -3.60 -12.74 32.05
C ASP A 30 -4.11 -13.17 30.66
N SER A 31 -3.36 -14.05 29.97
CA SER A 31 -3.60 -14.47 28.58
C SER A 31 -3.50 -13.37 27.53
N SER A 32 -3.02 -12.17 27.91
CA SER A 32 -2.75 -11.09 26.98
C SER A 32 -1.42 -11.34 26.25
N ARG A 33 -1.32 -10.87 25.00
CA ARG A 33 -0.10 -10.93 24.21
C ARG A 33 0.54 -9.55 24.09
N ILE A 34 1.79 -9.41 24.52
CA ILE A 34 2.59 -8.21 24.26
C ILE A 34 3.60 -8.46 23.14
N GLN A 35 3.84 -7.43 22.33
CA GLN A 35 4.85 -7.48 21.28
C GLN A 35 6.08 -6.67 21.70
N LEU A 36 7.18 -7.39 21.89
CA LEU A 36 8.50 -6.83 22.07
C LEU A 36 9.20 -6.76 20.71
N ARG A 37 10.01 -5.72 20.52
CA ARG A 37 10.72 -5.47 19.26
C ARG A 37 12.21 -5.43 19.53
N SER A 38 12.95 -6.21 18.77
CA SER A 38 14.41 -6.16 18.71
C SER A 38 14.85 -6.08 17.24
N ALA A 39 16.14 -5.90 16.98
CA ALA A 39 16.66 -5.81 15.62
C ALA A 39 17.97 -6.60 15.48
N PHE A 40 18.22 -7.11 14.27
CA PHE A 40 19.53 -7.66 13.96
C PHE A 40 20.52 -6.51 13.76
N ARG A 41 21.73 -6.68 14.29
CA ARG A 41 22.87 -5.84 13.95
C ARG A 41 23.39 -6.21 12.57
N ASP A 42 23.60 -7.50 12.36
CA ASP A 42 24.29 -8.05 11.20
C ASP A 42 23.61 -9.34 10.70
N SER A 43 23.94 -9.76 9.47
CA SER A 43 23.50 -11.02 8.88
C SER A 43 24.10 -12.27 9.56
N THR A 44 25.09 -12.10 10.44
CA THR A 44 25.73 -13.17 11.22
C THR A 44 24.88 -13.61 12.43
N GLY A 45 23.72 -12.98 12.66
CA GLY A 45 22.83 -13.30 13.78
C GLY A 45 23.16 -12.58 15.08
N ALA A 46 24.03 -11.56 15.03
CA ALA A 46 24.21 -10.63 16.15
C ALA A 46 22.95 -9.78 16.30
N VAL A 47 22.35 -9.77 17.49
CA VAL A 47 21.16 -8.97 17.81
C VAL A 47 21.59 -7.70 18.54
N THR A 48 20.97 -6.57 18.22
CA THR A 48 21.12 -5.35 19.00
C THR A 48 19.98 -5.28 20.02
N GLY A 49 20.33 -5.33 21.30
CA GLY A 49 19.34 -5.37 22.39
C GLY A 49 18.92 -6.80 22.72
N ASP A 50 19.85 -7.58 23.27
CA ASP A 50 19.58 -8.94 23.73
C ASP A 50 18.52 -8.93 24.84
N LEU A 51 17.30 -9.30 24.47
CA LEU A 51 16.21 -9.47 25.41
C LEU A 51 16.32 -10.87 26.07
N PRO A 52 16.13 -10.97 27.39
CA PRO A 52 15.90 -12.26 28.03
C PRO A 52 14.54 -12.81 27.58
N LEU A 53 14.56 -14.02 27.05
CA LEU A 53 13.35 -14.76 26.69
C LEU A 53 12.76 -15.44 27.93
N GLU A 54 11.44 -15.42 28.00
CA GLU A 54 10.61 -16.10 28.99
C GLU A 54 9.94 -17.33 28.36
N GLU A 55 9.28 -18.13 29.19
CA GLU A 55 8.50 -19.29 28.73
C GLU A 55 7.35 -18.81 27.83
N ASP A 56 7.00 -19.62 26.82
CA ASP A 56 5.96 -19.32 25.83
C ASP A 56 6.19 -18.06 24.95
N ASP A 57 7.41 -17.52 24.90
CA ASP A 57 7.78 -16.46 23.95
C ASP A 57 7.84 -16.99 22.50
N GLU A 58 7.09 -16.36 21.61
CA GLU A 58 7.06 -16.67 20.17
C GLU A 58 7.92 -15.68 19.37
N ILE A 59 8.92 -16.18 18.65
CA ILE A 59 9.86 -15.35 17.89
C ILE A 59 9.53 -15.45 16.39
N THR A 60 9.17 -14.32 15.79
CA THR A 60 8.88 -14.20 14.36
C THR A 60 9.97 -13.39 13.66
N VAL A 61 10.62 -14.02 12.68
CA VAL A 61 11.63 -13.39 11.81
C VAL A 61 11.09 -13.34 10.39
N PHE A 62 11.08 -12.14 9.80
CA PHE A 62 10.61 -11.95 8.43
C PHE A 62 11.74 -12.04 7.41
N SER A 63 11.41 -12.53 6.22
CA SER A 63 12.29 -12.44 5.05
C SER A 63 12.07 -11.11 4.33
N ARG A 64 13.13 -10.56 3.73
CA ARG A 64 13.07 -9.39 2.84
C ARG A 64 12.14 -9.62 1.65
N THR A 65 12.04 -10.86 1.18
CA THR A 65 11.18 -11.24 0.05
C THR A 65 9.70 -11.12 0.41
N ALA A 66 9.32 -11.38 1.66
CA ALA A 66 7.94 -11.24 2.13
C ALA A 66 7.44 -9.78 2.06
N PHE A 67 8.35 -8.80 2.14
CA PHE A 67 8.03 -7.38 2.00
C PHE A 67 8.06 -6.89 0.54
N ARG A 68 8.54 -7.70 -0.40
CA ARG A 68 8.52 -7.35 -1.83
C ARG A 68 7.15 -7.74 -2.38
N PRO A 69 6.28 -6.79 -2.75
CA PRO A 69 5.03 -7.14 -3.41
C PRO A 69 5.36 -7.83 -4.73
N GLU A 70 4.68 -8.95 -5.00
CA GLU A 70 4.77 -9.60 -6.29
C GLU A 70 4.28 -8.63 -7.37
N ARG A 71 5.19 -8.30 -8.29
CA ARG A 71 4.87 -7.49 -9.46
C ARG A 71 4.03 -8.35 -10.39
N TYR A 72 2.98 -7.79 -10.98
CA TYR A 72 2.13 -8.51 -11.93
C TYR A 72 1.69 -7.59 -13.06
N VAL A 73 1.45 -8.20 -14.22
CA VAL A 73 0.85 -7.55 -15.39
C VAL A 73 -0.57 -8.07 -15.51
N VAL A 74 -1.53 -7.19 -15.76
CA VAL A 74 -2.92 -7.57 -16.00
C VAL A 74 -3.16 -7.52 -17.51
N VAL A 75 -3.59 -8.64 -18.08
CA VAL A 75 -3.94 -8.73 -19.50
C VAL A 75 -5.46 -8.82 -19.61
N THR A 76 -6.05 -7.84 -20.31
CA THR A 76 -7.50 -7.73 -20.54
C THR A 76 -7.78 -7.45 -22.01
N GLY A 77 -9.02 -7.69 -22.43
CA GLY A 77 -9.49 -7.47 -23.80
C GLY A 77 -9.81 -8.78 -24.51
N ALA A 78 -9.62 -8.77 -25.84
CA ALA A 78 -9.80 -9.91 -26.73
C ALA A 78 -8.62 -10.90 -26.61
N VAL A 79 -8.58 -11.60 -25.48
CA VAL A 79 -7.62 -12.66 -25.19
C VAL A 79 -8.39 -13.89 -24.71
N TRP A 80 -7.84 -15.08 -24.94
CA TRP A 80 -8.53 -16.33 -24.56
C TRP A 80 -8.69 -16.46 -23.04
N LYS A 81 -7.65 -16.11 -22.28
CA LYS A 81 -7.66 -16.19 -20.81
C LYS A 81 -7.23 -14.87 -20.20
N PRO A 82 -8.16 -13.91 -19.99
CA PRO A 82 -7.83 -12.69 -19.26
C PRO A 82 -7.40 -13.04 -17.84
N GLY A 83 -6.35 -12.38 -17.36
CA GLY A 83 -5.75 -12.78 -16.09
C GLY A 83 -4.57 -11.95 -15.65
N ARG A 84 -4.05 -12.32 -14.48
CA ARG A 84 -2.85 -11.72 -13.88
C ARG A 84 -1.66 -12.63 -14.19
N VAL A 85 -0.64 -12.04 -14.80
CA VAL A 85 0.63 -12.69 -15.08
C VAL A 85 1.66 -12.18 -14.08
N ILE A 86 2.37 -13.10 -13.41
CA ILE A 86 3.45 -12.73 -12.49
C ILE A 86 4.59 -12.12 -13.29
N TYR A 87 4.97 -10.90 -12.95
CA TYR A 87 6.07 -10.19 -13.58
C TYR A 87 7.40 -10.70 -13.03
N ARG A 88 8.24 -11.17 -13.95
CA ARG A 88 9.64 -11.52 -13.68
C ARG A 88 10.52 -10.59 -14.51
N ASP A 89 11.71 -10.30 -14.03
CA ASP A 89 12.67 -9.48 -14.77
C ASP A 89 13.03 -10.21 -16.08
N GLY A 90 12.87 -9.53 -17.22
CA GLY A 90 12.99 -10.11 -18.55
C GLY A 90 11.68 -10.58 -19.21
N LEU A 91 10.53 -10.49 -18.52
CA LEU A 91 9.22 -10.77 -19.13
C LEU A 91 8.93 -9.76 -20.26
N THR A 92 8.75 -10.25 -21.48
CA THR A 92 8.34 -9.41 -22.61
C THR A 92 6.82 -9.39 -22.76
N LEU A 93 6.29 -8.38 -23.48
CA LEU A 93 4.85 -8.31 -23.80
C LEU A 93 4.40 -9.54 -24.60
N ARG A 94 5.27 -10.07 -25.47
CA ARG A 94 4.98 -11.27 -26.25
C ARG A 94 4.80 -12.47 -25.33
N ASP A 95 5.68 -12.65 -24.35
CA ASP A 95 5.59 -13.75 -23.39
C ASP A 95 4.34 -13.63 -22.51
N ALA A 96 3.97 -12.41 -22.10
CA ALA A 96 2.74 -12.17 -21.35
C ALA A 96 1.49 -12.54 -22.18
N VAL A 97 1.48 -12.26 -23.49
CA VAL A 97 0.40 -12.63 -24.40
C VAL A 97 0.36 -14.15 -24.66
N LEU A 98 1.53 -14.80 -24.72
CA LEU A 98 1.60 -16.27 -24.84
C LEU A 98 1.05 -16.98 -23.60
N GLN A 99 1.26 -16.42 -22.40
CA GLN A 99 0.73 -16.99 -21.15
C GLN A 99 -0.80 -16.94 -21.05
N VAL A 100 -1.46 -16.07 -21.82
CA VAL A 100 -2.93 -15.98 -21.88
C VAL A 100 -3.53 -16.72 -23.08
N ASP A 101 -2.78 -17.68 -23.64
CA ASP A 101 -3.10 -18.47 -24.84
C ASP A 101 -3.26 -17.63 -26.12
N GLY A 102 -2.67 -16.43 -26.14
CA GLY A 102 -2.69 -15.54 -27.29
C GLY A 102 -3.93 -14.64 -27.39
N LEU A 103 -4.04 -13.95 -28.52
CA LEU A 103 -5.17 -13.07 -28.83
C LEU A 103 -6.34 -13.90 -29.37
N SER A 104 -7.57 -13.55 -29.00
CA SER A 104 -8.77 -14.15 -29.61
C SER A 104 -8.99 -13.58 -31.02
N GLY A 105 -9.76 -14.27 -31.86
CA GLY A 105 -9.99 -13.86 -33.26
C GLY A 105 -10.77 -12.53 -33.42
N GLU A 106 -11.39 -12.08 -32.34
CA GLU A 106 -12.06 -10.77 -32.21
C GLU A 106 -11.09 -9.63 -31.83
N ALA A 107 -9.79 -9.93 -31.66
CA ALA A 107 -8.80 -8.92 -31.37
C ALA A 107 -8.65 -7.94 -32.54
N LEU A 108 -8.74 -6.65 -32.22
CA LEU A 108 -8.56 -5.59 -33.18
C LEU A 108 -7.07 -5.47 -33.57
N LEU A 109 -6.66 -6.22 -34.59
CA LEU A 109 -5.30 -6.15 -35.16
C LEU A 109 -5.13 -4.93 -36.08
N SER A 110 -6.23 -4.28 -36.45
CA SER A 110 -6.21 -3.14 -37.37
C SER A 110 -5.96 -1.84 -36.62
N PRO A 111 -5.01 -0.99 -37.08
CA PRO A 111 -4.87 0.35 -36.54
C PRO A 111 -6.19 1.10 -36.74
N ARG A 112 -6.76 1.59 -35.64
CA ARG A 112 -7.99 2.40 -35.72
C ARG A 112 -7.67 3.61 -36.61
N PRO A 113 -8.41 3.83 -37.71
CA PRO A 113 -8.18 4.99 -38.54
C PRO A 113 -8.33 6.24 -37.66
N ARG A 114 -7.38 7.17 -37.77
CA ARG A 114 -7.51 8.48 -37.11
C ARG A 114 -8.87 9.02 -37.51
N SER A 115 -9.73 9.33 -36.53
CA SER A 115 -11.04 9.93 -36.81
C SER A 115 -10.84 11.13 -37.74
N PRO A 116 -11.37 11.09 -38.97
CA PRO A 116 -11.27 12.22 -39.87
C PRO A 116 -12.25 13.27 -39.34
N GLY A 117 -11.76 14.25 -38.59
CA GLY A 117 -12.67 15.28 -38.07
C GLY A 117 -12.18 16.20 -36.96
N CYS A 118 -10.93 16.14 -36.51
CA CYS A 118 -10.38 17.22 -35.69
C CYS A 118 -9.43 18.09 -36.52
N PRO A 119 -9.92 19.15 -37.20
CA PRO A 119 -9.02 20.17 -37.71
C PRO A 119 -8.23 20.73 -36.51
N ARG A 120 -6.89 20.69 -36.58
CA ARG A 120 -5.97 21.16 -35.51
C ARG A 120 -6.24 22.62 -35.10
N THR A 121 -6.96 23.37 -35.93
CA THR A 121 -7.32 24.78 -35.72
C THR A 121 -8.59 25.00 -34.87
N ALA A 122 -9.43 24.00 -34.64
CA ALA A 122 -10.71 24.19 -33.92
C ALA A 122 -10.56 24.35 -32.39
N CYS A 123 -9.41 24.05 -31.80
CA CYS A 123 -9.18 24.24 -30.36
C CYS A 123 -8.79 25.67 -29.96
N ALA A 124 -8.50 26.58 -30.91
CA ALA A 124 -7.96 27.91 -30.58
C ALA A 124 -9.01 29.03 -30.46
N THR A 125 -10.27 28.80 -30.87
CA THR A 125 -11.31 29.84 -30.79
C THR A 125 -12.66 29.23 -30.43
N ALA A 126 -12.80 28.81 -29.17
CA ALA A 126 -14.09 28.54 -28.55
C ALA A 126 -14.84 29.85 -28.20
N ALA A 127 -14.96 30.74 -29.18
CA ALA A 127 -15.81 31.92 -29.10
C ALA A 127 -16.38 32.17 -30.51
N ALA A 128 -17.70 32.12 -30.63
CA ALA A 128 -18.48 32.42 -31.83
C ALA A 128 -18.48 31.36 -32.95
N TRP A 129 -19.20 30.27 -32.72
CA TRP A 129 -20.09 29.72 -33.76
C TRP A 129 -21.53 29.92 -33.31
N PRO A 130 -22.41 30.56 -34.10
CA PRO A 130 -23.83 30.60 -33.79
C PRO A 130 -24.39 29.18 -33.89
N ARG A 131 -24.97 28.71 -32.78
CA ARG A 131 -25.67 27.43 -32.72
C ARG A 131 -26.83 27.48 -33.73
N PRO A 132 -26.96 26.54 -34.68
CA PRO A 132 -28.16 26.45 -35.50
C PRO A 132 -29.37 26.24 -34.59
N SER A 133 -30.41 27.04 -34.80
CA SER A 133 -31.67 27.05 -34.05
C SER A 133 -32.41 25.73 -34.27
N GLY A 134 -32.15 24.75 -33.42
CA GLY A 134 -32.82 23.45 -33.48
C GLY A 134 -32.40 22.42 -32.43
N CYS A 135 -31.21 22.54 -31.83
CA CYS A 135 -30.76 21.58 -30.82
C CYS A 135 -31.33 21.91 -29.43
N ARG A 136 -32.55 21.45 -29.18
CA ARG A 136 -33.13 21.35 -27.84
C ARG A 136 -32.46 20.16 -27.14
N SER A 137 -31.48 20.43 -26.29
CA SER A 137 -30.87 19.41 -25.42
C SER A 137 -31.80 19.13 -24.24
N THR A 138 -32.66 18.12 -24.37
CA THR A 138 -33.21 17.45 -23.19
C THR A 138 -32.13 16.52 -22.62
N PRO A 139 -31.71 16.68 -21.35
CA PRO A 139 -30.82 15.71 -20.73
C PRO A 139 -31.57 14.38 -20.50
N PRO A 140 -30.93 13.21 -20.66
CA PRO A 140 -31.52 11.97 -20.20
C PRO A 140 -31.55 11.95 -18.66
N THR A 141 -32.75 12.01 -18.10
CA THR A 141 -33.04 11.72 -16.69
C THR A 141 -32.93 10.22 -16.48
N SER A 142 -31.77 9.72 -16.07
CA SER A 142 -31.63 8.43 -15.38
C SER A 142 -30.21 8.22 -14.82
N SER A 143 -29.77 9.15 -13.97
CA SER A 143 -28.70 8.85 -13.02
C SER A 143 -29.34 8.29 -11.76
N THR A 144 -29.53 6.97 -11.72
CA THR A 144 -29.76 6.23 -10.48
C THR A 144 -28.59 6.50 -9.55
N ALA A 145 -28.84 7.31 -8.52
CA ALA A 145 -27.89 7.61 -7.48
C ALA A 145 -27.58 6.34 -6.68
N ILE A 146 -26.35 5.86 -6.78
CA ILE A 146 -25.78 4.94 -5.79
C ILE A 146 -25.59 5.75 -4.50
N PRO A 147 -26.15 5.35 -3.35
CA PRO A 147 -25.95 6.08 -2.11
C PRO A 147 -24.48 5.96 -1.69
N ARG A 148 -23.75 7.08 -1.72
CA ARG A 148 -22.46 7.21 -1.04
C ARG A 148 -22.69 7.01 0.45
N ALA A 149 -22.10 5.94 1.00
CA ALA A 149 -22.00 5.75 2.44
C ALA A 149 -21.40 7.01 3.08
N ALA A 150 -22.10 7.52 4.09
CA ALA A 150 -21.71 8.70 4.84
C ALA A 150 -20.39 8.45 5.58
N THR A 151 -19.37 9.24 5.25
CA THR A 151 -18.21 9.41 6.12
C THR A 151 -18.68 10.04 7.43
N PRO A 152 -18.45 9.43 8.61
CA PRO A 152 -18.80 10.06 9.87
C PRO A 152 -17.95 11.32 10.06
N ALA A 153 -18.63 12.44 10.28
CA ALA A 153 -18.05 13.73 10.61
C ALA A 153 -17.14 13.59 11.84
N ARG A 154 -15.85 13.85 11.64
CA ARG A 154 -14.85 13.95 12.70
C ARG A 154 -15.26 15.12 13.60
N ARG A 155 -15.89 14.84 14.75
CA ARG A 155 -16.20 15.86 15.76
C ARG A 155 -14.93 16.63 16.09
N ALA A 156 -14.98 17.93 15.85
CA ALA A 156 -13.93 18.85 16.25
C ALA A 156 -13.76 18.76 17.77
N ARG A 157 -12.56 18.40 18.23
CA ARG A 157 -12.18 18.56 19.64
C ARG A 157 -12.22 20.05 19.97
N PRO A 158 -12.81 20.46 21.11
CA PRO A 158 -12.70 21.84 21.56
C PRO A 158 -11.23 22.17 21.81
N ARG A 159 -10.79 23.33 21.31
CA ARG A 159 -9.44 23.87 21.53
C ARG A 159 -9.25 24.09 23.04
N GLN A 160 -8.26 23.41 23.61
CA GLN A 160 -7.75 23.72 24.94
C GLN A 160 -7.10 25.12 24.92
N PRO A 161 -7.40 25.99 25.90
CA PRO A 161 -6.67 27.25 26.05
C PRO A 161 -5.21 26.97 26.46
N PRO A 162 -4.26 27.84 26.06
CA PRO A 162 -2.85 27.66 26.39
C PRO A 162 -2.62 27.81 27.89
N ALA A 163 -1.73 26.96 28.43
CA ALA A 163 -1.30 27.00 29.82
C ALA A 163 -0.54 28.30 30.14
N PRO A 164 -0.69 28.87 31.35
CA PRO A 164 0.06 30.05 31.76
C PRO A 164 1.54 29.74 31.99
N PRO A 165 2.44 30.73 31.83
CA PRO A 165 3.89 30.55 31.98
C PRO A 165 4.27 30.26 33.43
N ARG A 166 5.12 29.24 33.62
CA ARG A 166 5.69 28.81 34.90
C ARG A 166 6.85 29.71 35.36
N TRP A 167 6.59 30.99 35.62
CA TRP A 167 7.59 31.86 36.25
C TRP A 167 6.92 32.65 37.38
N CYS A 168 6.77 32.00 38.53
CA CYS A 168 6.58 32.61 39.85
C CYS A 168 6.98 31.56 40.90
N SER A 169 8.28 31.30 41.01
CA SER A 169 8.86 30.68 42.19
C SER A 169 9.37 31.83 43.07
N SER A 170 8.50 32.36 43.93
CA SER A 170 8.95 33.25 45.01
C SER A 170 9.33 32.38 46.21
N PRO A 171 10.49 32.61 46.84
CA PRO A 171 10.90 31.90 48.04
C PRO A 171 10.19 32.51 49.25
N THR A 172 9.54 31.69 50.07
CA THR A 172 9.11 32.13 51.41
C THR A 172 10.08 31.57 52.43
N THR A 173 10.95 32.45 52.88
CA THR A 173 11.85 32.34 54.03
C THR A 173 11.05 32.44 55.34
N THR A 174 11.29 31.47 56.23
CA THR A 174 11.38 31.52 57.71
C THR A 174 10.34 32.30 58.53
N SER A 175 9.70 31.61 59.48
CA SER A 175 9.92 31.74 60.94
C SER A 175 9.19 30.63 61.69
#